data_AF-A0A357ZW34-F1
#
_entry.id   AF-A0A357ZW34-F1
#
_cell.length_a   1.000
_cell.length_b   1.000
_cell.length_c   1.000
_cell.angle_alpha   90.00
_cell.angle_beta   90.00
_cell.angle_gamma   90.00
#
_symmetry.space_group_name_H-M   'P 1'
#
loop_
_entity.id
_entity.type
_entity.pdbx_description
1 polymer ?
#
loop_
_entity_poly.entity_id
_entity_poly.type
_entity_poly.pdbx_seq_one_letter_code
_entity_poly.pdbx_strand_id
1 'polypeptide(L)'
;METTGDRIEQFKSDVTEMNLKTGSPSRDKTFQALGFVMMLVGVIGAFVVYVSSGNLDDPRDVTSQVAFTVAFLALTVFGAAIFLRYALANFLRMWLLRQLYEGQANTDRIVDAVSKR
;
A
#
# COMPACT_ATOMS: atom_id res chain seq x y z
N MET A 1 14.21 -4.67 44.33
CA MET A 1 13.83 -5.89 43.58
C MET A 1 12.63 -5.52 42.75
N GLU A 2 12.84 -5.16 41.48
CA GLU A 2 11.70 -5.02 40.56
C GLU A 2 11.04 -6.38 40.40
N THR A 3 9.74 -6.42 40.62
CA THR A 3 8.96 -7.65 40.55
C THR A 3 8.67 -7.97 39.09
N THR A 4 8.37 -9.23 38.76
CA THR A 4 7.95 -9.62 37.41
C THR A 4 6.77 -8.78 36.90
N GLY A 5 5.94 -8.24 37.80
CA GLY A 5 4.87 -7.29 37.49
C GLY A 5 5.38 -5.97 36.91
N ASP A 6 6.41 -5.38 37.52
CA ASP A 6 7.00 -4.10 37.05
C ASP A 6 7.57 -4.24 35.62
N ARG A 7 8.19 -5.38 35.32
CA ARG A 7 8.71 -5.67 33.97
C ARG A 7 7.60 -5.85 32.92
N ILE A 8 6.44 -6.38 33.32
CA ILE A 8 5.29 -6.55 32.42
C ILE A 8 4.60 -5.20 32.18
N GLU A 9 4.51 -4.36 33.20
CA GLU A 9 3.97 -3.00 33.09
C GLU A 9 4.87 -2.12 32.21
N GLN A 10 6.19 -2.21 32.41
CA GLN A 10 7.18 -1.51 31.60
C GLN A 10 7.20 -2.02 30.16
N PHE A 11 7.08 -3.34 29.94
CA PHE A 11 6.94 -3.90 28.58
C PHE A 11 5.65 -3.44 27.89
N LYS A 12 4.52 -3.34 28.61
CA LYS A 12 3.29 -2.77 28.05
C LYS A 12 3.42 -1.28 27.74
N SER A 13 4.09 -0.53 28.62
CA SER A 13 4.43 0.88 28.40
C SER A 13 5.32 1.03 27.16
N ASP A 14 6.40 0.27 27.08
CA ASP A 14 7.33 0.26 25.95
C ASP A 14 6.64 -0.18 24.67
N VAL A 15 5.71 -1.13 24.69
CA VAL A 15 4.91 -1.52 23.51
C VAL A 15 3.93 -0.43 23.09
N THR A 16 3.42 0.36 24.05
CA THR A 16 2.51 1.49 23.81
C THR A 16 3.27 2.75 23.37
N GLU A 17 4.49 2.95 23.86
CA GLU A 17 5.41 4.06 23.54
C GLU A 17 6.15 3.79 22.23
N MET A 18 6.51 2.53 22.00
CA MET A 18 6.86 1.96 20.70
C MET A 18 5.60 1.73 19.84
N ASN A 19 4.62 2.63 19.98
CA ASN A 19 3.87 3.28 18.89
C ASN A 19 4.82 3.75 17.76
N LEU A 20 5.76 2.91 17.29
CA LEU A 20 5.90 2.60 15.89
C LEU A 20 4.49 2.70 15.35
N LYS A 21 4.29 3.80 14.64
CA LYS A 21 3.14 4.10 13.82
C LYS A 21 3.12 3.02 12.76
N THR A 22 2.92 1.77 13.18
CA THR A 22 2.64 0.63 12.34
C THR A 22 1.42 1.14 11.62
N GLY A 23 1.59 1.48 10.34
CA GLY A 23 0.48 1.88 9.51
C GLY A 23 -0.59 0.83 9.76
N SER A 24 -1.71 1.26 10.33
CA SER A 24 -2.81 0.34 10.60
C SER A 24 -3.00 -0.47 9.33
N PRO A 25 -2.97 -1.82 9.37
CA PRO A 25 -3.15 -2.64 8.17
C PRO A 25 -4.42 -2.25 7.40
N SER A 26 -5.42 -1.68 8.07
CA SER A 26 -6.61 -1.12 7.44
C SER A 26 -6.33 0.14 6.62
N ARG A 27 -5.47 1.04 7.09
CA ARG A 27 -5.19 2.32 6.46
C ARG A 27 -4.40 2.16 5.16
N ASP A 28 -3.48 1.19 5.11
CA ASP A 28 -2.75 0.84 3.87
C ASP A 28 -3.70 0.26 2.81
N LYS A 29 -4.65 -0.60 3.22
CA LYS A 29 -5.71 -1.10 2.33
C LYS A 29 -6.63 0.01 1.85
N THR A 30 -6.99 0.96 2.70
CA THR A 30 -7.80 2.13 2.31
C THR A 30 -7.08 2.98 1.26
N PHE A 31 -5.78 3.25 1.45
CA PHE A 31 -5.02 4.02 0.46
C PHE A 31 -4.82 3.26 -0.86
N GLN A 32 -4.63 1.95 -0.80
CA GLN A 32 -4.62 1.10 -2.00
C GLN A 32 -5.96 1.19 -2.75
N ALA A 33 -7.08 1.02 -2.05
CA ALA A 33 -8.42 1.12 -2.64
C ALA A 33 -8.68 2.52 -3.22
N LEU A 34 -8.26 3.58 -2.51
CA LEU A 34 -8.36 4.95 -2.99
C LEU A 34 -7.58 5.15 -4.29
N GLY A 35 -6.34 4.68 -4.36
CA GLY A 35 -5.52 4.75 -5.58
C GLY A 35 -6.17 4.00 -6.76
N PHE A 36 -6.73 2.82 -6.49
CA PHE A 36 -7.46 2.05 -7.49
C PHE A 36 -8.71 2.76 -8.00
N VAL A 37 -9.53 3.31 -7.09
CA VAL A 37 -10.73 4.09 -7.47
C VAL A 37 -10.34 5.32 -8.29
N MET A 38 -9.29 6.06 -7.88
CA MET A 38 -8.78 7.21 -8.61
C MET A 38 -8.30 6.83 -10.02
N MET A 39 -7.65 5.67 -10.16
CA MET A 39 -7.24 5.13 -11.46
C MET A 39 -8.46 4.88 -12.37
N LEU A 40 -9.50 4.22 -11.84
CA LEU A 40 -10.74 3.94 -12.58
C LEU A 40 -11.47 5.23 -12.98
N VAL A 41 -11.54 6.21 -12.08
CA VAL A 41 -12.15 7.52 -12.37
C VAL A 41 -11.42 8.19 -13.54
N GLY A 42 -10.09 8.15 -13.57
CA GLY A 42 -9.32 8.68 -14.70
C GLY A 42 -9.61 7.96 -16.02
N VAL A 43 -9.68 6.63 -16.01
CA VAL A 43 -9.97 5.84 -17.23
C VAL A 43 -11.38 6.11 -17.74
N ILE A 44 -12.38 6.11 -16.85
CA ILE A 44 -13.78 6.39 -17.20
C ILE A 44 -13.90 7.84 -17.69
N GLY A 45 -13.25 8.79 -17.03
CA GLY A 45 -13.25 10.20 -17.43
C GLY A 45 -12.67 10.40 -18.84
N ALA A 46 -11.52 9.79 -19.14
CA ALA A 46 -10.93 9.84 -20.48
C ALA A 46 -11.87 9.25 -21.55
N PHE A 47 -12.56 8.14 -21.24
CA PHE A 47 -13.53 7.53 -22.15
C PHE A 47 -14.74 8.43 -22.40
N VAL A 48 -15.28 9.07 -21.35
CA VAL A 48 -16.39 10.03 -21.48
C VAL A 48 -16.00 11.22 -22.35
N VAL A 49 -14.79 11.76 -22.16
CA VAL A 49 -14.27 12.85 -23.02
C VAL A 49 -14.15 12.38 -24.48
N TYR A 50 -13.64 11.18 -24.72
CA TYR A 50 -13.55 10.63 -26.08
C TYR A 50 -14.92 10.47 -26.76
N VAL A 51 -15.92 9.94 -26.06
CA VAL A 51 -17.28 9.82 -26.62
C VAL A 51 -17.87 11.20 -26.89
N SER A 52 -17.62 12.17 -26.00
CA SER A 52 -18.03 13.57 -26.19
C SER A 52 -17.37 14.21 -27.42
N SER A 53 -16.13 13.83 -27.74
CA SER A 53 -15.39 14.38 -28.88
C SER A 53 -16.02 14.09 -30.23
N GLY A 54 -16.79 13.00 -30.33
CA GLY A 54 -17.49 12.63 -31.56
C GLY A 54 -18.60 13.58 -31.97
N ASN A 55 -19.05 14.48 -31.08
CA ASN A 55 -20.12 15.45 -31.35
C ASN A 55 -19.60 16.86 -31.66
N LEU A 56 -18.29 17.03 -31.80
CA LEU A 56 -17.67 18.33 -32.05
C LEU A 56 -17.30 18.48 -33.53
N ASP A 57 -17.71 19.60 -34.12
CA ASP A 57 -17.43 19.92 -35.53
C ASP A 57 -16.25 20.90 -35.70
N ASP A 58 -15.90 21.67 -34.65
CA ASP A 58 -14.79 22.64 -34.69
C ASP A 58 -13.47 22.01 -34.20
N PRO A 59 -12.38 22.07 -35.00
CA PRO A 59 -11.05 21.59 -34.60
C PRO A 59 -10.52 22.18 -33.28
N ARG A 60 -10.93 23.40 -32.92
CA ARG A 60 -10.52 24.08 -31.68
C ARG A 60 -11.12 23.42 -30.45
N ASP A 61 -12.35 22.94 -30.55
CA ASP A 61 -13.03 22.25 -29.45
C ASP A 61 -12.44 20.86 -29.24
N VAL A 62 -12.11 20.15 -30.33
CA VAL A 62 -11.40 18.86 -30.28
C VAL A 62 -10.04 19.02 -29.58
N THR A 63 -9.29 20.08 -29.92
CA THR A 63 -8.01 20.38 -29.28
C THR A 63 -8.18 20.66 -27.78
N SER A 64 -9.26 21.36 -27.40
CA SER A 64 -9.56 21.61 -25.98
C SER A 64 -9.88 20.31 -25.23
N GLN A 65 -10.53 19.35 -25.88
CA GLN A 65 -10.77 18.04 -25.29
C GLN A 65 -9.51 17.19 -25.13
N VAL A 66 -8.51 17.34 -26.00
CA VAL A 66 -7.20 16.69 -25.80
C VAL A 66 -6.59 17.08 -24.46
N ALA A 67 -6.71 18.34 -24.04
CA ALA A 67 -6.22 18.78 -22.72
C ALA A 67 -6.91 18.03 -21.57
N PHE A 68 -8.23 17.82 -21.67
CA PHE A 68 -8.97 17.02 -20.68
C PHE A 68 -8.57 15.54 -20.71
N THR A 69 -8.41 14.94 -21.89
CA THR A 69 -7.92 13.55 -22.02
C THR A 69 -6.55 13.38 -21.36
N VAL A 70 -5.63 14.32 -21.59
CA VAL A 70 -4.29 14.30 -20.96
C VAL A 70 -4.40 14.47 -19.44
N ALA A 71 -5.28 15.33 -18.94
CA ALA A 71 -5.51 15.49 -17.51
C ALA A 71 -6.04 14.20 -16.86
N PHE A 72 -7.00 13.53 -17.48
CA PHE A 72 -7.52 12.24 -17.00
C PHE A 72 -6.47 11.13 -17.08
N LEU A 73 -5.64 11.10 -18.12
CA LEU A 73 -4.51 10.19 -18.21
C LEU A 73 -3.52 10.39 -17.05
N ALA A 74 -3.15 11.64 -16.77
CA ALA A 74 -2.28 11.98 -15.64
C ALA A 74 -2.88 11.53 -14.30
N LEU A 75 -4.20 11.73 -14.12
CA LEU A 75 -4.94 11.27 -12.95
C LEU A 75 -4.88 9.73 -12.81
N THR A 76 -5.07 9.00 -13.90
CA THR A 76 -4.96 7.53 -13.93
C THR A 76 -3.56 7.07 -13.53
N VAL A 77 -2.51 7.68 -14.09
CA VAL A 77 -1.11 7.34 -13.78
C VAL A 77 -0.81 7.60 -12.31
N PHE A 78 -1.29 8.72 -11.76
CA PHE A 78 -1.10 9.05 -10.35
C PHE A 78 -1.81 8.05 -9.43
N GLY A 79 -3.07 7.70 -9.75
CA GLY A 79 -3.83 6.66 -9.04
C GLY A 79 -3.13 5.30 -9.09
N ALA A 80 -2.61 4.91 -10.25
CA ALA A 80 -1.85 3.68 -10.44
C ALA A 80 -0.56 3.65 -9.61
N ALA A 81 0.18 4.75 -9.54
CA ALA A 81 1.39 4.86 -8.72
C ALA A 81 1.09 4.68 -7.21
N ILE A 82 0.01 5.31 -6.73
CA ILE A 82 -0.48 5.14 -5.36
C ILE A 82 -0.86 3.68 -5.12
N PHE A 83 -1.72 3.12 -5.96
CA PHE A 83 -2.15 1.73 -5.85
C PHE A 83 -0.96 0.77 -5.79
N LEU A 84 -0.01 0.91 -6.71
CA LEU A 84 1.16 0.06 -6.81
C LEU A 84 2.04 0.16 -5.56
N ARG A 85 2.30 1.37 -5.05
CA ARG A 85 3.06 1.59 -3.82
C ARG A 85 2.50 0.80 -2.64
N TYR A 86 1.18 0.90 -2.41
CA TYR A 86 0.54 0.21 -1.28
C TYR A 86 0.37 -1.29 -1.52
N ALA A 87 0.11 -1.71 -2.76
CA ALA A 87 0.06 -3.13 -3.13
C ALA A 87 1.40 -3.84 -2.88
N LEU A 88 2.51 -3.23 -3.30
CA LEU A 88 3.85 -3.77 -3.08
C LEU A 88 4.20 -3.81 -1.59
N ALA A 89 3.87 -2.75 -0.83
CA ALA A 89 4.13 -2.73 0.60
C ALA A 89 3.41 -3.88 1.33
N ASN A 90 2.14 -4.12 1.01
CA ASN A 90 1.38 -5.24 1.56
C ASN A 90 1.96 -6.60 1.16
N PHE A 91 2.34 -6.76 -0.11
CA PHE A 91 2.95 -7.99 -0.60
C PHE A 91 4.28 -8.29 0.11
N LEU A 92 5.20 -7.32 0.14
CA LEU A 92 6.50 -7.45 0.79
C LEU A 92 6.37 -7.74 2.28
N ARG A 93 5.40 -7.13 2.96
CA ARG A 93 5.15 -7.39 4.38
C ARG A 93 4.79 -8.85 4.63
N MET A 94 3.86 -9.41 3.87
CA MET A 94 3.51 -10.83 3.98
C MET A 94 4.69 -11.73 3.62
N TRP A 95 5.43 -11.38 2.58
CA TRP A 95 6.58 -12.14 2.13
C TRP A 95 7.70 -12.18 3.18
N LEU A 96 8.04 -11.04 3.77
CA LEU A 96 9.04 -10.93 4.82
C LEU A 96 8.62 -11.66 6.10
N LEU A 97 7.33 -11.60 6.48
CA LEU A 97 6.82 -12.39 7.61
C LEU A 97 7.05 -13.88 7.40
N ARG A 98 6.73 -14.39 6.21
CA ARG A 98 6.99 -15.79 5.88
C ARG A 98 8.47 -16.14 6.00
N GLN A 99 9.35 -15.35 5.38
CA GLN A 99 10.80 -15.56 5.43
C GLN A 99 11.35 -15.57 6.87
N LEU A 100 10.85 -14.68 7.73
CA LEU A 100 11.26 -14.62 9.13
C LEU A 100 10.84 -15.88 9.91
N TYR A 101 9.60 -16.33 9.73
CA TYR A 101 9.11 -17.56 10.37
C TYR A 101 9.87 -18.81 9.92
N GLU A 102 10.09 -18.94 8.62
CA GLU A 102 10.86 -20.06 8.05
C GLU A 102 12.33 -20.03 8.54
N GLY A 103 12.91 -18.84 8.68
CA GLY A 103 14.25 -18.64 9.23
C GLY A 103 14.37 -19.03 10.70
N GLN A 104 13.41 -18.63 11.55
CA GLN A 104 13.41 -18.98 12.98
C GLN A 104 13.37 -20.49 13.20
N ALA A 105 12.52 -21.21 12.46
CA ALA A 105 12.43 -22.67 12.57
C ALA A 105 13.73 -23.40 12.17
N ASN A 106 14.56 -22.79 11.33
CA ASN A 106 15.87 -23.33 10.96
C ASN A 106 16.92 -23.03 12.05
N THR A 107 16.92 -21.80 12.57
CA THR A 107 17.79 -21.40 13.69
C THR A 107 17.52 -22.22 14.94
N ASP A 108 16.27 -22.44 15.32
CA ASP A 108 15.89 -23.24 16.49
C ASP A 108 16.39 -24.68 16.38
N ARG A 109 16.30 -25.29 15.19
CA ARG A 109 16.85 -26.64 14.95
C ARG A 109 18.36 -26.70 15.11
N ILE A 110 19.08 -25.67 14.66
CA ILE A 110 20.54 -25.59 14.81
C ILE A 110 20.91 -25.41 16.29
N VAL A 111 20.21 -24.53 17.01
CA VAL A 111 20.45 -24.29 18.44
C VAL A 111 20.19 -25.55 19.26
N ASP A 112 19.09 -26.28 19.00
CA ASP A 112 18.79 -27.55 19.69
C ASP A 112 19.88 -28.59 19.42
N ALA A 113 20.35 -28.72 18.17
CA ALA A 113 21.41 -29.65 17.81
C ALA A 113 22.75 -29.32 18.48
N VAL A 114 23.09 -28.03 18.65
CA VAL A 114 24.30 -27.58 19.34
C VAL A 114 24.17 -27.77 20.86
N SER A 115 23.00 -27.50 21.44
CA SER A 115 22.77 -27.64 22.88
C SER A 115 22.68 -29.08 23.36
N LYS A 116 22.34 -30.03 22.49
CA LYS A 116 22.26 -31.48 22.80
C LYS A 116 23.62 -32.18 22.76
N ARG A 117 24.69 -31.46 22.41
CA ARG A 117 26.06 -31.96 22.33
C ARG A 117 26.85 -31.56 23.57
#